data_AF-A0A3B9EKX4-F1
#
_entry.id   AF-A0A3B9EKX4-F1
#
_cell.length_a   1.000
_cell.length_b   1.000
_cell.length_c   1.000
_cell.angle_alpha   90.00
_cell.angle_beta   90.00
_cell.angle_gamma   90.00
#
_symmetry.space_group_name_H-M   'P 1'
#
loop_
_entity.id
_entity.type
_entity.pdbx_description
1 polymer ?
#
loop_
_entity_poly.entity_id
_entity_poly.type
_entity_poly.pdbx_seq_one_letter_code
_entity_poly.pdbx_strand_id
1 'polypeptide(L)'
;MADIDDNDAVQENPIDDAVRDELALIYNKANDALLFVKAQQWWTVGSTLAVFAAFLVIAKFINAGAPIINKLTAMIILMTCASIFMLVVYQFWQHNELQRIRAVTRHFSPLFRKIQAIKSAKEGNFHRYTLLGFMIATVILGAAISYMGLDALPRWPR
;
A
#
# COMPACT_ATOMS: atom_id res chain seq x y z
N MET A 1 24.04 9.62 -37.51
CA MET A 1 23.88 11.00 -37.03
C MET A 1 22.55 11.45 -37.59
N ALA A 2 21.47 11.27 -36.83
CA ALA A 2 20.11 11.53 -37.29
C ALA A 2 19.75 12.99 -36.94
N ASP A 3 19.34 13.74 -37.95
CA ASP A 3 18.81 15.10 -37.85
C ASP A 3 17.74 15.20 -36.76
N ILE A 4 17.94 16.11 -35.82
CA ILE A 4 16.91 16.55 -34.90
C ILE A 4 16.20 17.70 -35.62
N ASP A 5 15.04 17.40 -36.19
CA ASP A 5 14.13 18.41 -36.74
C ASP A 5 13.65 19.32 -35.60
N ASP A 6 14.10 20.57 -35.65
CA ASP A 6 13.93 21.62 -34.63
C ASP A 6 12.57 22.33 -34.77
N ASN A 7 11.50 21.59 -35.08
CA ASN A 7 10.20 22.16 -35.46
C ASN A 7 8.98 21.60 -34.70
N ASP A 8 9.20 21.06 -33.50
CA ASP A 8 8.13 20.81 -32.53
C ASP A 8 8.00 22.00 -31.55
N ALA A 9 7.90 23.22 -32.08
CA ALA A 9 7.46 24.37 -31.30
C ALA A 9 5.97 24.17 -30.94
N VAL A 10 5.73 23.32 -29.95
CA VAL A 10 4.44 23.19 -29.27
C VAL A 10 4.11 24.58 -28.75
N GLN A 11 3.15 25.22 -29.40
CA GLN A 11 2.62 26.50 -28.97
C GLN A 11 1.90 26.29 -27.63
N GLU A 12 2.67 26.31 -26.54
CA GLU A 12 2.15 26.37 -25.18
C GLU A 12 1.38 27.68 -25.08
N ASN A 13 0.05 27.60 -25.01
CA ASN A 13 -0.70 28.72 -24.46
C ASN A 13 -0.12 28.97 -23.06
N PRO A 14 0.35 30.20 -22.75
CA PRO A 14 0.93 30.48 -21.46
C PRO A 14 -0.14 30.21 -20.39
N ILE A 15 0.07 29.15 -19.62
CA ILE A 15 -0.70 28.89 -18.42
C ILE A 15 -0.36 30.04 -17.46
N ASP A 16 -1.37 30.78 -17.05
CA ASP A 16 -1.24 31.84 -16.05
C ASP A 16 -0.47 31.32 -14.82
N ASP A 17 0.39 32.14 -14.26
CA ASP A 17 1.27 31.73 -13.16
C ASP A 17 0.44 31.26 -11.94
N ALA A 18 -0.73 31.86 -11.72
CA ALA A 18 -1.67 31.41 -10.69
C ALA A 18 -2.19 29.97 -10.92
N VAL A 19 -2.48 29.61 -12.18
CA VAL A 19 -2.91 28.24 -12.54
C VAL A 19 -1.73 27.27 -12.42
N ARG A 20 -0.52 27.72 -12.75
CA ARG A 20 0.70 26.91 -12.58
C ARG A 20 0.94 26.56 -11.11
N ASP A 21 0.73 27.52 -10.22
CA ASP A 21 0.85 27.33 -8.77
C ASP A 21 -0.22 26.37 -8.23
N GLU A 22 -1.46 26.46 -8.71
CA GLU A 22 -2.52 25.52 -8.34
C GLU A 22 -2.21 24.08 -8.80
N LEU A 23 -1.70 23.91 -10.02
CA LEU A 23 -1.29 22.61 -10.55
C LEU A 23 -0.11 22.03 -9.74
N ALA A 24 0.87 22.85 -9.36
CA ALA A 24 1.97 22.44 -8.50
C ALA A 24 1.47 22.02 -7.11
N LEU A 25 0.52 22.74 -6.52
CA LEU A 25 -0.11 22.38 -5.25
C LEU A 25 -0.83 21.03 -5.33
N ILE A 26 -1.60 20.80 -6.39
CA ILE A 26 -2.30 19.52 -6.60
C ILE A 26 -1.30 18.37 -6.77
N TYR A 27 -0.24 18.59 -7.54
CA TYR A 27 0.84 17.61 -7.73
C TYR A 27 1.49 17.22 -6.41
N ASN A 28 1.84 18.21 -5.58
CA ASN A 28 2.48 17.96 -4.28
C ASN A 28 1.53 17.22 -3.33
N LYS A 29 0.27 17.67 -3.20
CA LYS A 29 -0.73 17.00 -2.35
C LYS A 29 -0.98 15.55 -2.76
N ALA A 30 -0.99 15.26 -4.07
CA ALA A 30 -1.15 13.89 -4.56
C ALA A 30 0.07 13.01 -4.23
N ASN A 31 1.30 13.56 -4.28
CA ASN A 31 2.50 12.83 -3.85
C ASN A 31 2.51 12.57 -2.34
N ASP A 32 2.11 13.54 -1.51
CA ASP A 32 2.00 13.36 -0.06
C ASP A 32 0.96 12.29 0.28
N ALA A 33 -0.19 12.29 -0.41
CA ALA A 33 -1.20 11.25 -0.28
C ALA A 33 -0.65 9.85 -0.63
N LEU A 34 0.17 9.73 -1.68
CA LEU A 34 0.81 8.45 -2.03
C LEU A 34 1.74 7.93 -0.94
N LEU A 35 2.56 8.81 -0.36
CA LEU A 35 3.47 8.46 0.75
C LEU A 35 2.67 8.05 1.99
N PHE A 36 1.62 8.80 2.33
CA PHE A 36 0.72 8.49 3.44
C PHE A 36 0.07 7.11 3.28
N VAL A 37 -0.54 6.82 2.12
CA VAL A 37 -1.19 5.53 1.88
C VAL A 37 -0.19 4.38 1.94
N LYS A 38 1.05 4.59 1.45
CA LYS A 38 2.11 3.58 1.57
C LYS A 38 2.53 3.34 3.02
N ALA A 39 2.63 4.39 3.84
CA ALA A 39 2.88 4.24 5.26
C ALA A 39 1.74 3.48 5.95
N GLN A 40 0.49 3.80 5.60
CA GLN A 40 -0.70 3.14 6.15
C GLN A 40 -0.77 1.65 5.80
N GLN A 41 -0.32 1.26 4.59
CA GLN A 41 -0.18 -0.16 4.22
C GLN A 41 0.75 -0.91 5.18
N TRP A 42 1.91 -0.35 5.49
CA TRP A 42 2.85 -0.95 6.44
C TRP A 42 2.33 -0.97 7.88
N TRP A 43 1.66 0.10 8.31
CA TRP A 43 1.01 0.13 9.61
C TRP A 43 -0.08 -0.94 9.72
N THR A 44 -0.81 -1.21 8.64
CA THR A 44 -1.84 -2.27 8.62
C THR A 44 -1.21 -3.65 8.78
N VAL A 45 -0.12 -3.93 8.07
CA VAL A 45 0.65 -5.19 8.23
C VAL A 45 1.19 -5.30 9.66
N GLY A 46 1.91 -4.29 10.14
CA GLY A 46 2.54 -4.29 11.46
C GLY A 46 1.53 -4.43 12.61
N SER A 47 0.42 -3.68 12.55
CA SER A 47 -0.64 -3.75 13.58
C SER A 47 -1.36 -5.10 13.57
N THR A 48 -1.62 -5.69 12.39
CA THR A 48 -2.24 -7.02 12.30
C THR A 48 -1.34 -8.09 12.93
N LEU A 49 -0.02 -8.06 12.64
CA LEU A 49 0.95 -8.97 13.25
C LEU A 49 1.06 -8.77 14.76
N ALA A 50 1.02 -7.53 15.24
CA ALA A 50 1.03 -7.23 16.67
C ALA A 50 -0.22 -7.78 17.38
N VAL A 51 -1.40 -7.68 16.76
CA VAL A 51 -2.64 -8.26 17.28
C VAL A 51 -2.54 -9.79 17.36
N PHE A 52 -1.97 -10.44 16.33
CA PHE A 52 -1.75 -11.88 16.37
C PHE A 52 -0.82 -12.31 17.51
N ALA A 53 0.28 -11.58 17.72
CA ALA A 53 1.17 -11.80 18.86
C ALA A 53 0.44 -11.58 20.20
N ALA A 54 -0.41 -10.56 20.30
CA ALA A 54 -1.21 -10.30 21.49
C ALA A 54 -2.18 -11.45 21.81
N PHE A 55 -2.82 -12.05 20.80
CA PHE A 55 -3.68 -13.21 21.00
C PHE A 55 -2.93 -14.41 21.59
N LEU A 56 -1.71 -14.68 21.12
CA LEU A 56 -0.87 -15.74 21.69
C LEU A 56 -0.52 -15.47 23.15
N VAL A 57 -0.09 -14.24 23.45
CA VAL A 57 0.27 -13.83 24.83
C VAL A 57 -0.93 -13.98 25.75
N ILE A 58 -2.11 -13.48 25.35
CA ILE A 58 -3.35 -13.59 26.13
C ILE A 58 -3.72 -15.05 26.35
N ALA A 59 -3.72 -15.87 25.29
CA ALA A 59 -4.09 -17.29 25.38
C ALA A 59 -3.18 -18.05 26.35
N LYS A 60 -1.87 -17.78 26.30
CA LYS A 60 -0.90 -18.39 27.21
C LYS A 60 -1.07 -17.90 28.65
N PHE A 61 -1.30 -16.60 28.85
CA PHE A 61 -1.41 -15.99 30.18
C PHE A 61 -2.61 -16.51 30.97
N ILE A 62 -3.76 -16.69 30.29
CA ILE A 62 -4.98 -17.19 30.93
C ILE A 62 -5.07 -18.72 30.92
N ASN A 63 -4.08 -19.42 30.35
CA ASN A 63 -4.11 -20.85 30.10
C ASN A 63 -5.41 -21.28 29.40
N ALA A 64 -5.66 -20.67 28.24
CA ALA A 64 -6.91 -20.73 27.51
C ALA A 64 -7.33 -22.16 27.18
N GLY A 65 -8.56 -22.53 27.55
CA GLY A 65 -9.17 -23.79 27.13
C GLY A 65 -9.63 -23.78 25.67
N ALA A 66 -10.03 -24.96 25.18
CA ALA A 66 -10.53 -25.16 23.82
C ALA A 66 -11.56 -24.12 23.30
N PRO A 67 -12.59 -23.69 24.06
CA PRO A 67 -13.56 -22.73 23.54
C PRO A 67 -12.97 -21.33 23.28
N ILE A 68 -11.97 -20.90 24.06
CA ILE A 68 -11.31 -19.61 23.86
C ILE A 68 -10.33 -19.71 22.68
N ILE A 69 -9.58 -20.80 22.59
CA ILE A 69 -8.67 -21.07 21.46
C ILE A 69 -9.44 -21.01 20.13
N ASN A 70 -10.60 -21.67 20.05
CA ASN A 70 -11.42 -21.66 18.83
C ASN A 70 -11.88 -20.26 18.44
N LYS A 71 -12.27 -19.43 19.42
CA LYS A 71 -12.66 -18.03 19.18
C LYS A 71 -11.49 -17.20 18.69
N LEU A 72 -10.31 -17.34 19.30
CA LEU A 72 -9.11 -16.62 18.88
C LEU A 72 -8.67 -17.02 17.47
N THR A 73 -8.74 -18.31 17.13
CA THR A 73 -8.50 -18.79 15.76
C THR A 73 -9.46 -18.17 14.75
N ALA A 74 -10.77 -18.13 15.06
CA ALA A 74 -11.74 -17.47 14.18
C ALA A 74 -11.42 -15.97 13.99
N MET A 75 -11.00 -15.28 15.06
CA MET A 75 -10.59 -13.88 15.00
C MET A 75 -9.32 -13.68 14.15
N ILE A 76 -8.34 -14.58 14.21
CA ILE A 76 -7.14 -14.53 13.35
C ILE A 76 -7.54 -14.59 11.88
N ILE A 77 -8.45 -15.51 11.51
CA ILE A 77 -8.94 -15.65 10.13
C ILE A 77 -9.64 -14.37 9.68
N LEU A 78 -10.59 -13.86 10.48
CA LEU A 78 -11.33 -12.64 10.16
C LEU A 78 -10.40 -11.43 9.98
N MET A 79 -9.43 -11.26 10.89
CA MET A 79 -8.42 -10.19 10.83
C MET A 79 -7.52 -10.32 9.59
N THR A 80 -7.15 -11.55 9.22
CA THR A 80 -6.39 -11.82 8.00
C THR A 80 -7.17 -11.36 6.77
N CYS A 81 -8.45 -11.75 6.64
CA CYS A 81 -9.30 -11.32 5.54
C CYS A 81 -9.48 -9.80 5.50
N ALA A 82 -9.74 -9.17 6.65
CA ALA A 82 -9.91 -7.71 6.75
C ALA A 82 -8.63 -6.96 6.36
N SER A 83 -7.46 -7.42 6.81
CA SER A 83 -6.18 -6.80 6.46
C SER A 83 -5.86 -6.91 4.97
N ILE A 84 -6.10 -8.06 4.34
CA ILE A 84 -5.91 -8.25 2.89
C ILE A 84 -6.86 -7.34 2.11
N PHE A 85 -8.13 -7.27 2.52
CA PHE A 85 -9.09 -6.35 1.92
C PHE A 85 -8.62 -4.89 2.00
N MET A 86 -8.16 -4.43 3.17
CA MET A 86 -7.63 -3.07 3.32
C MET A 86 -6.39 -2.82 2.46
N LEU A 87 -5.47 -3.78 2.38
CA LEU A 87 -4.31 -3.68 1.49
C LEU A 87 -4.73 -3.47 0.04
N VAL A 88 -5.75 -4.17 -0.45
CA VAL A 88 -6.32 -3.99 -1.79
C VAL A 88 -6.98 -2.61 -1.94
N VAL A 89 -7.74 -2.14 -0.96
CA VAL A 89 -8.34 -0.78 -0.98
C VAL A 89 -7.25 0.29 -1.11
N TYR A 90 -6.17 0.19 -0.34
CA TYR A 90 -5.03 1.11 -0.46
C TYR A 90 -4.37 1.05 -1.84
N GLN A 91 -4.40 -0.09 -2.53
CA GLN A 91 -3.92 -0.18 -3.91
C GLN A 91 -4.85 0.57 -4.88
N PHE A 92 -6.16 0.50 -4.71
CA PHE A 92 -7.06 1.32 -5.53
C PHE A 92 -6.83 2.81 -5.29
N TRP A 93 -6.67 3.23 -4.02
CA TRP A 93 -6.37 4.62 -3.70
C TRP A 93 -5.06 5.10 -4.34
N GLN A 94 -3.95 4.39 -4.13
CA GLN A 94 -2.67 4.75 -4.75
C GLN A 94 -2.75 4.78 -6.29
N HIS A 95 -3.59 3.95 -6.90
CA HIS A 95 -3.81 4.00 -8.35
C HIS A 95 -4.51 5.29 -8.78
N ASN A 96 -5.55 5.70 -8.06
CA ASN A 96 -6.29 6.93 -8.33
C ASN A 96 -5.42 8.18 -8.17
N GLU A 97 -4.61 8.26 -7.11
CA GLU A 97 -3.69 9.40 -6.93
C GLU A 97 -2.61 9.45 -8.04
N LEU A 98 -2.12 8.31 -8.50
CA LEU A 98 -1.21 8.26 -9.66
C LEU A 98 -1.88 8.74 -10.95
N GLN A 99 -3.17 8.42 -11.16
CA GLN A 99 -3.91 8.94 -12.31
C GLN A 99 -4.07 10.46 -12.21
N ARG A 100 -4.36 10.99 -11.02
CA ARG A 100 -4.43 12.43 -10.75
C ARG A 100 -3.10 13.12 -11.06
N ILE A 101 -1.97 12.56 -10.60
CA ILE A 101 -0.63 13.06 -10.92
C ILE A 101 -0.40 13.09 -12.44
N ARG A 102 -0.73 12.00 -13.14
CA ARG A 102 -0.56 11.94 -14.61
C ARG A 102 -1.42 12.96 -15.35
N ALA A 103 -2.62 13.25 -14.86
CA ALA A 103 -3.49 14.27 -15.45
C ALA A 103 -2.87 15.67 -15.32
N VAL A 104 -2.38 16.01 -14.11
CA VAL A 104 -1.71 17.30 -13.86
C VAL A 104 -0.39 17.40 -14.63
N THR A 105 0.39 16.32 -14.74
CA THR A 105 1.67 16.34 -15.46
C THR A 105 1.56 16.80 -16.91
N ARG A 106 0.42 16.53 -17.57
CA ARG A 106 0.21 16.93 -18.97
C ARG A 106 0.31 18.44 -19.19
N HIS A 107 0.09 19.23 -18.14
CA HIS A 107 0.13 20.69 -18.15
C HIS A 107 1.48 21.27 -17.73
N PHE A 108 2.45 20.46 -17.30
CA PHE A 108 3.81 20.92 -17.03
C PHE A 108 4.70 20.93 -18.28
N SER A 109 5.81 21.68 -18.19
CA SER A 109 6.75 21.87 -19.28
C SER A 109 7.31 20.55 -19.86
N PRO A 110 7.75 20.54 -21.13
CA PRO A 110 8.33 19.36 -21.77
C PRO A 110 9.54 18.79 -21.00
N LEU A 111 10.35 19.65 -20.40
CA LEU A 111 11.52 19.25 -19.59
C LEU A 111 11.09 18.48 -18.34
N PHE A 112 10.06 18.94 -17.63
CA PHE A 112 9.51 18.23 -16.47
C PHE A 112 8.98 16.85 -16.86
N ARG A 113 8.24 16.76 -17.98
CA ARG A 113 7.73 15.49 -18.49
C ARG A 113 8.85 14.52 -18.86
N LYS A 114 9.92 15.02 -19.48
CA LYS A 114 11.11 14.22 -19.85
C LYS A 114 11.80 13.65 -18.61
N ILE A 115 11.95 14.45 -17.55
CA ILE A 115 12.52 13.99 -16.27
C ILE A 115 11.60 12.96 -15.61
N GLN A 116 10.29 13.19 -15.56
CA GLN A 116 9.36 12.24 -14.96
C GLN A 116 9.29 10.91 -15.71
N ALA A 117 9.44 10.94 -17.04
CA ALA A 117 9.42 9.75 -17.90
C ALA A 117 10.61 8.80 -17.69
N ILE A 118 11.69 9.25 -17.04
CA ILE A 118 12.84 8.39 -16.67
C ILE A 118 12.38 7.22 -15.80
N LYS A 119 11.38 7.43 -14.94
CA LYS A 119 10.81 6.36 -14.13
C LYS A 119 9.85 5.53 -14.98
N SER A 120 10.31 4.36 -15.43
CA SER A 120 9.50 3.44 -16.23
C SER A 120 8.18 3.09 -15.51
N ALA A 121 7.05 3.37 -16.17
CA ALA A 121 5.72 3.07 -15.63
C ALA A 121 5.50 1.56 -15.45
N LYS A 122 6.13 0.72 -16.29
CA LYS A 122 6.03 -0.75 -16.21
C LYS A 122 6.80 -1.28 -15.00
N GLU A 123 8.01 -0.79 -14.79
CA GLU A 123 8.85 -1.15 -13.64
C GLU A 123 8.20 -0.70 -12.32
N GLY A 124 7.62 0.50 -12.30
CA GLY A 124 6.88 1.01 -11.15
C GLY A 124 5.69 0.14 -10.75
N ASN A 125 4.93 -0.39 -11.73
CA ASN A 125 3.83 -1.31 -11.46
C ASN A 125 4.32 -2.66 -10.94
N PHE A 126 5.39 -3.22 -11.53
CA PHE A 126 5.98 -4.48 -11.08
C PHE A 126 6.39 -4.40 -9.61
N HIS A 127 7.21 -3.41 -9.23
CA HIS A 127 7.64 -3.23 -7.84
C HIS A 127 6.47 -3.09 -6.87
N ARG A 128 5.40 -2.39 -7.28
CA ARG A 128 4.22 -2.16 -6.44
C ARG A 128 3.45 -3.44 -6.16
N TYR A 129 3.24 -4.29 -7.17
CA TYR A 129 2.58 -5.58 -7.00
C TYR A 129 3.45 -6.61 -6.29
N THR A 130 4.77 -6.61 -6.53
CA THR A 130 5.71 -7.44 -5.76
C THR A 130 5.65 -7.09 -4.27
N LEU A 131 5.63 -5.80 -3.93
CA LEU A 131 5.52 -5.35 -2.54
C LEU A 131 4.17 -5.73 -1.91
N LEU A 132 3.07 -5.59 -2.65
CA LEU A 132 1.75 -6.03 -2.20
C LEU A 132 1.73 -7.54 -1.91
N GLY A 133 2.27 -8.35 -2.84
CA GLY A 133 2.38 -9.79 -2.67
C GLY A 133 3.18 -10.15 -1.42
N PHE A 134 4.31 -9.46 -1.20
CA PHE A 134 5.11 -9.62 0.01
C PHE A 134 4.34 -9.28 1.29
N MET A 135 3.59 -8.17 1.31
CA MET A 135 2.76 -7.78 2.46
C MET A 135 1.68 -8.83 2.78
N ILE A 136 0.96 -9.30 1.77
CA ILE A 136 -0.08 -10.33 1.92
C ILE A 136 0.54 -11.63 2.44
N ALA A 137 1.64 -12.07 1.84
CA ALA A 137 2.36 -13.27 2.27
C ALA A 137 2.84 -13.17 3.72
N THR A 138 3.34 -12.00 4.13
CA THR A 138 3.79 -11.76 5.51
C THR A 138 2.63 -11.87 6.51
N VAL A 139 1.46 -11.31 6.18
CA VAL A 139 0.29 -11.41 7.05
C VAL A 139 -0.22 -12.85 7.14
N ILE A 140 -0.30 -13.57 6.01
CA ILE A 140 -0.69 -14.98 5.99
C ILE A 140 0.28 -15.82 6.82
N LEU A 141 1.59 -15.58 6.70
CA LEU A 141 2.60 -16.27 7.49
C LEU A 141 2.43 -15.98 8.99
N GLY A 142 2.18 -14.73 9.37
CA GLY A 142 1.88 -14.36 10.75
C GLY A 142 0.64 -15.05 11.30
N ALA A 143 -0.42 -15.14 10.50
CA ALA A 143 -1.64 -15.87 10.85
C ALA A 143 -1.37 -17.37 11.04
N ALA A 144 -0.62 -18.00 10.13
CA ALA A 144 -0.25 -19.41 10.20
C ALA A 144 0.59 -19.73 11.45
N ILE A 145 1.61 -18.92 11.74
CA ILE A 145 2.44 -19.05 12.96
C ILE A 145 1.58 -18.93 14.21
N SER A 146 0.63 -17.98 14.22
CA SER A 146 -0.23 -17.75 15.38
C SER A 146 -1.25 -18.85 15.58
N TYR A 147 -1.79 -19.40 14.49
CA TYR A 147 -2.62 -20.60 14.55
C TYR A 147 -1.85 -21.79 15.15
N MET A 148 -0.64 -22.06 14.66
CA MET A 148 0.22 -23.13 15.20
C MET A 148 0.56 -22.91 16.67
N GLY A 149 0.81 -21.65 17.07
CA GLY A 149 1.08 -21.29 18.45
C GLY A 149 -0.11 -21.51 19.38
N LEU A 150 -1.34 -21.26 18.91
CA LEU A 150 -2.57 -21.57 19.66
C LEU A 150 -2.87 -23.07 19.72
N ASP A 151 -2.62 -23.80 18.62
CA ASP A 151 -2.84 -25.25 18.54
C ASP A 151 -1.89 -26.04 19.48
N ALA A 152 -0.69 -25.51 19.71
CA ALA A 152 0.29 -26.08 20.63
C ALA A 152 -0.09 -25.93 22.13
N LEU A 153 -1.11 -25.13 22.47
CA LEU A 153 -1.54 -24.98 23.87
C LEU A 153 -2.32 -26.23 24.34
N PRO A 154 -2.11 -26.71 25.58
CA PRO A 154 -2.78 -27.90 26.09
C PRO A 154 -4.31 -27.72 26.11
N ARG A 155 -5.03 -28.50 25.31
CA ARG A 155 -6.51 -28.48 25.23
C ARG A 155 -7.18 -29.30 26.34
N TRP A 156 -6.64 -29.29 27.55
CA TRP A 156 -7.22 -30.09 28.63
C TRP A 156 -8.64 -29.58 28.95
N PRO A 157 -9.66 -30.46 28.99
CA PRO A 157 -10.97 -30.09 29.49
C PRO A 157 -10.82 -29.76 30.98
N ARG A 158 -11.21 -28.55 31.37
CA ARG A 158 -11.50 -28.20 32.76
C ARG A 158 -13.01 -28.18 32.94
#